data_AF-A0AAI8VPE5-F1
#
_entry.id   AF-A0AAI8VPE5-F1
#
_cell.length_a   1.000
_cell.length_b   1.000
_cell.length_c   1.000
_cell.angle_alpha   90.00
_cell.angle_beta   90.00
_cell.angle_gamma   90.00
#
_symmetry.space_group_name_H-M   'P 1'
#
loop_
_entity.id
_entity.type
_entity.pdbx_description
1 polymer ?
#
loop_
_entity_poly.entity_id
_entity_poly.type
_entity_poly.pdbx_seq_one_letter_code
_entity_poly.pdbx_strand_id
1 'polypeptide(L)'
;MATTTNANPPPESLLNRYKYHLLIGSYLALTSLFFYRVHRRPFSTAIKSEQYETIFKGTTLAAVVGGVAMSSSGRAKYRQYRGRPDDRGV
;
A
#
# COMPACT_ATOMS: atom_id res chain seq x y z
N MET A 1 -37.61 10.58 -26.50
CA MET A 1 -37.70 9.97 -25.15
C MET A 1 -36.29 9.52 -24.78
N ALA A 2 -35.56 10.33 -24.00
CA ALA A 2 -34.15 10.08 -23.70
C ALA A 2 -34.02 9.14 -22.50
N THR A 3 -33.49 7.95 -22.71
CA THR A 3 -33.17 6.98 -21.65
C THR A 3 -31.87 7.40 -20.95
N THR A 4 -31.98 8.01 -19.78
CA THR A 4 -30.85 8.24 -18.88
C THR A 4 -30.43 6.92 -18.26
N THR A 5 -29.43 6.25 -18.86
CA THR A 5 -28.76 5.11 -18.23
C THR A 5 -28.00 5.62 -17.00
N ASN A 6 -28.54 5.36 -15.81
CA ASN A 6 -27.86 5.56 -14.55
C ASN A 6 -26.62 4.65 -14.51
N ALA A 7 -25.46 5.19 -14.87
CA ALA A 7 -24.18 4.51 -14.72
C ALA A 7 -23.85 4.44 -13.22
N ASN A 8 -24.28 3.38 -12.55
CA ASN A 8 -23.79 3.06 -11.21
C ASN A 8 -22.25 2.91 -11.30
N PRO A 9 -21.48 3.66 -10.48
CA PRO A 9 -20.04 3.49 -10.47
C PRO A 9 -19.71 2.03 -10.09
N PRO A 10 -18.68 1.42 -10.72
CA PRO A 10 -18.31 0.04 -10.44
C PRO A 10 -18.03 -0.11 -8.93
N PRO A 11 -18.42 -1.23 -8.29
CA PRO A 11 -18.22 -1.42 -6.86
C PRO A 11 -16.75 -1.24 -6.54
N GLU A 12 -16.45 -0.28 -5.67
CA GLU A 12 -15.09 -0.02 -5.24
C GLU A 12 -14.55 -1.28 -4.55
N SER A 13 -13.50 -1.87 -5.12
CA SER A 13 -12.82 -3.01 -4.52
C SER A 13 -12.44 -2.67 -3.07
N LEU A 14 -12.92 -3.46 -2.12
CA LEU A 14 -12.59 -3.34 -0.69
C LEU A 14 -11.08 -3.27 -0.47
N LEU A 15 -10.32 -3.94 -1.33
CA LEU A 15 -8.86 -3.95 -1.35
C LEU A 15 -8.29 -2.55 -1.61
N ASN A 16 -8.88 -1.77 -2.52
CA ASN A 16 -8.45 -0.39 -2.78
C ASN A 16 -8.85 0.56 -1.63
N ARG A 17 -9.98 0.30 -0.97
CA ARG A 17 -10.45 1.08 0.19
C ARG A 17 -9.55 0.88 1.42
N TYR A 18 -9.15 -0.37 1.68
CA TYR A 18 -8.38 -0.73 2.88
C TYR A 18 -6.88 -0.93 2.63
N LYS A 19 -6.35 -0.66 1.43
CA LYS A 19 -4.95 -0.92 1.08
C LYS A 19 -3.93 -0.36 2.09
N TYR A 20 -4.14 0.86 2.59
CA TYR A 20 -3.22 1.46 3.56
C TYR A 20 -3.39 0.88 4.98
N HIS A 21 -4.60 0.41 5.33
CA HIS A 21 -4.84 -0.32 6.57
C HIS A 21 -4.16 -1.69 6.54
N LEU A 22 -4.21 -2.39 5.40
CA LEU A 22 -3.50 -3.64 5.18
C LEU A 22 -1.98 -3.42 5.15
N LEU A 23 -1.52 -2.32 4.56
CA LEU A 23 -0.09 -1.98 4.53
C LEU A 23 0.45 -1.72 5.94
N ILE A 24 -0.24 -0.94 6.76
CA ILE A 24 0.21 -0.69 8.13
C ILE A 24 0.09 -1.94 9.02
N GLY A 25 -0.97 -2.73 8.84
CA GLY A 25 -1.15 -4.00 9.55
C GLY A 25 -0.03 -4.99 9.21
N SER A 26 0.29 -5.15 7.93
CA SER A 26 1.37 -6.04 7.49
C SER A 26 2.74 -5.54 7.94
N TYR A 27 2.99 -4.22 7.89
CA TYR A 27 4.20 -3.61 8.44
C TYR A 27 4.39 -3.93 9.92
N LEU A 28 3.37 -3.67 10.75
CA LEU A 28 3.46 -3.95 12.19
C LEU A 28 3.66 -5.45 12.47
N ALA A 29 2.89 -6.32 11.81
CA ALA A 29 3.00 -7.77 12.00
C ALA A 29 4.40 -8.30 11.65
N LEU A 30 4.96 -7.87 10.52
CA LEU A 30 6.30 -8.28 10.08
C LEU A 30 7.37 -7.77 11.05
N THR A 31 7.34 -6.48 11.39
CA THR A 31 8.33 -5.88 12.30
C THR A 31 8.30 -6.55 13.67
N SER A 32 7.10 -6.77 14.23
CA SER A 32 6.95 -7.47 15.50
C SER A 32 7.45 -8.92 15.44
N LEU A 33 7.20 -9.65 14.35
CA LEU A 33 7.70 -11.01 14.16
C LEU A 33 9.23 -11.07 14.14
N PHE A 34 9.88 -10.14 13.43
CA PHE A 34 11.33 -10.06 13.39
C PHE A 34 11.92 -9.67 14.75
N PHE A 35 11.32 -8.71 15.44
CA PHE A 35 11.73 -8.34 16.79
C PHE A 35 11.61 -9.52 17.76
N TYR A 36 10.52 -10.26 17.69
CA TYR A 36 10.33 -11.46 18.50
C TYR A 36 11.41 -12.52 18.23
N ARG A 37 11.78 -12.70 16.96
CA ARG A 37 12.84 -13.63 16.56
C ARG A 37 14.22 -13.21 17.09
N VAL A 38 14.53 -11.91 17.08
CA VAL A 38 15.79 -11.37 17.66
C VAL A 38 15.78 -11.50 19.18
N HIS A 39 14.66 -11.21 19.82
CA HIS A 39 14.51 -11.30 21.27
C HIS A 39 14.83 -12.70 21.80
N ARG A 40 14.32 -13.74 21.12
CA ARG A 40 14.53 -15.15 21.47
C ARG A 40 15.98 -15.66 21.26
N ARG A 41 16.84 -14.91 20.57
CA ARG A 41 18.23 -15.32 20.36
C ARG A 41 19.08 -15.00 21.59
N PRO A 42 20.05 -15.84 21.98
CA PRO A 42 20.95 -15.59 23.12
C PRO A 42 22.10 -14.63 22.74
N PHE A 43 21.78 -13.47 22.16
CA PHE A 43 22.76 -12.44 21.83
C PHE A 43 22.90 -11.40 22.95
N SER A 44 24.07 -10.76 23.00
CA SER A 44 24.30 -9.58 23.86
C SER A 44 23.30 -8.46 23.55
N THR A 45 22.96 -7.67 24.56
CA THR A 45 22.01 -6.56 24.46
C THR A 45 22.42 -5.54 23.40
N ALA A 46 23.72 -5.23 23.28
CA ALA A 46 24.24 -4.31 22.26
C ALA A 46 23.99 -4.81 20.83
N ILE A 47 24.20 -6.11 20.57
CA ILE A 47 23.96 -6.71 19.26
C ILE A 47 22.46 -6.74 18.96
N LYS A 48 21.62 -6.99 19.97
CA LYS A 48 20.16 -6.94 19.80
C LYS A 48 19.68 -5.54 19.43
N SER A 49 20.20 -4.47 20.05
CA SER A 49 19.83 -3.09 19.69
C SER A 49 20.19 -2.74 18.25
N GLU A 50 21.40 -3.12 17.80
CA GLU A 50 21.80 -2.90 16.40
C GLU A 50 20.89 -3.66 15.41
N GLN A 51 20.48 -4.88 15.77
CA GLN A 51 19.54 -5.64 14.95
C GLN A 51 18.13 -5.06 14.93
N TYR A 52 17.62 -4.59 16.07
CA TYR A 52 16.32 -3.91 16.11
C TYR A 52 16.31 -2.66 15.24
N GLU A 53 17.38 -1.85 15.31
CA GLU A 53 17.53 -0.65 14.48
C GLU A 53 17.56 -1.00 12.99
N THR A 54 18.33 -2.02 12.61
CA THR A 54 18.42 -2.48 11.22
C THR A 54 17.07 -2.98 10.70
N ILE A 55 16.38 -3.81 11.49
CA ILE A 55 15.06 -4.34 11.14
C ILE A 55 14.05 -3.19 11.01
N PHE A 56 14.03 -2.26 11.96
CA PHE A 56 13.13 -1.11 11.93
C PHE A 56 13.35 -0.24 10.68
N LYS A 57 14.61 0.10 10.37
CA LYS A 57 14.95 0.87 9.18
C LYS A 57 14.54 0.14 7.89
N GLY A 58 14.87 -1.14 7.78
CA GLY A 58 14.57 -1.95 6.60
C GLY A 58 13.07 -2.12 6.35
N THR A 59 12.31 -2.46 7.39
CA THR A 59 10.85 -2.63 7.30
C THR A 59 10.13 -1.31 7.01
N THR A 60 10.59 -0.21 7.61
CA THR A 60 10.03 1.14 7.36
C THR A 60 10.26 1.55 5.91
N LEU A 61 11.49 1.38 5.39
CA LEU A 61 11.80 1.67 3.99
C LEU A 61 10.94 0.84 3.03
N ALA A 62 10.79 -0.46 3.29
CA ALA A 62 9.95 -1.35 2.50
C ALA A 62 8.47 -0.90 2.50
N ALA A 63 7.94 -0.50 3.66
CA ALA A 63 6.57 0.00 3.77
C ALA A 63 6.36 1.31 2.99
N VAL A 64 7.32 2.24 3.05
CA VAL A 64 7.27 3.49 2.28
C VAL A 64 7.29 3.21 0.78
N VAL A 65 8.22 2.37 0.30
CA VAL A 65 8.31 1.97 -1.10
C VAL A 65 7.01 1.31 -1.57
N GLY A 66 6.47 0.39 -0.77
CA GLY A 66 5.17 -0.25 -1.05
C GLY A 66 4.02 0.75 -1.13
N GLY A 67 3.95 1.70 -0.19
CA GLY A 67 2.93 2.75 -0.18
C GLY A 67 3.00 3.66 -1.40
N VAL A 68 4.20 4.05 -1.84
CA VAL A 68 4.41 4.86 -3.05
C VAL A 68 3.97 4.10 -4.30
N ALA A 69 4.35 2.82 -4.43
CA ALA A 69 3.95 1.97 -5.55
C ALA A 69 2.41 1.76 -5.61
N MET A 70 1.75 1.63 -4.46
CA MET A 70 0.28 1.54 -4.37
C MET A 70 -0.43 2.87 -4.66
N SER A 71 0.26 4.01 -4.50
CA SER A 71 -0.28 5.33 -4.80
C SER A 71 -0.16 5.68 -6.29
N SER A 72 0.93 5.30 -6.95
CA SER A 72 1.15 5.59 -8.38
C SER A 72 0.19 4.82 -9.29
N SER A 73 -0.16 3.60 -8.91
CA SER A 73 -1.13 2.75 -9.62
C SER A 73 -2.56 3.34 -9.60
N GLY A 74 -2.91 4.15 -8.59
CA GLY A 74 -4.15 4.92 -8.59
C GLY A 74 -4.16 6.05 -9.62
N ARG A 75 -3.06 6.81 -9.75
CA ARG A 75 -2.92 7.93 -10.69
C ARG A 75 -2.92 7.49 -12.17
N ALA A 76 -2.34 6.33 -12.47
CA ALA A 76 -2.35 5.77 -13.83
C ALA A 76 -3.79 5.55 -14.35
N LYS A 77 -4.69 5.08 -13.47
CA LYS A 77 -6.10 4.84 -13.82
C LYS A 77 -6.84 6.14 -14.19
N TYR A 78 -6.64 7.23 -13.45
CA TYR A 78 -7.25 8.53 -13.76
C TYR A 78 -6.71 9.18 -15.04
N ARG A 79 -5.43 8.98 -15.36
CA ARG A 79 -4.81 9.48 -16.59
C ARG A 79 -5.43 8.84 -17.84
N GLN A 80 -5.86 7.59 -17.73
CA GLN A 80 -6.50 6.82 -18.80
C GLN A 80 -7.93 7.32 -19.12
N TYR A 81 -8.66 7.87 -18.13
CA TYR A 81 -9.98 8.50 -18.37
C TYR A 81 -9.89 9.90 -18.97
N ARG A 82 -8.79 10.63 -18.72
CA ARG A 82 -8.60 12.00 -19.25
C ARG A 82 -8.16 12.03 -20.72
N GLY A 83 -7.72 10.90 -21.27
CA GLY A 83 -7.21 10.78 -22.64
C GLY A 83 -8.22 10.23 -23.66
N ARG A 84 -9.50 10.04 -23.29
CA ARG A 84 -10.52 9.64 -24.27
C ARG A 84 -10.98 10.93 -25.00
N PRO A 85 -10.61 11.15 -26.28
CA PRO A 85 -11.16 12.27 -27.03
C PRO A 85 -12.68 12.11 -27.07
N ASP A 86 -13.38 13.16 -26.67
CA ASP A 86 -14.82 13.25 -26.84
C ASP A 86 -15.10 13.22 -28.34
N ASP A 87 -15.55 12.06 -28.83
CA ASP A 87 -16.06 11.86 -30.18
C ASP A 87 -17.44 12.54 -30.27
N ARG A 88 -17.43 13.87 -30.13
CA ARG A 88 -18.56 14.72 -30.51
C ARG A 88 -18.29 15.14 -31.94
N GLY A 89 -18.71 14.26 -32.86
CA GLY A 89 -18.97 14.63 -34.23
C GLY A 89 -19.92 15.83 -34.24
N VAL A 90 -19.43 16.91 -34.82
CA VAL A 90 -20.22 18.02 -35.37
C VAL A 90 -19.63 18.34 -36.72
#